data_AF-A0A3A8F432-F1
#
_entry.id   AF-A0A3A8F432-F1
#
_cell.length_a   1.000
_cell.length_b   1.000
_cell.length_c   1.000
_cell.angle_alpha   90.00
_cell.angle_beta   90.00
_cell.angle_gamma   90.00
#
_symmetry.space_group_name_H-M   'P 1'
#
loop_
_entity.id
_entity.type
_entity.pdbx_description
1 polymer ?
#
loop_
_entity_poly.entity_id
_entity_poly.type
_entity_poly.pdbx_seq_one_letter_code
_entity_poly.pdbx_strand_id
1 'polypeptide(L)' 'MNNNANNYAKQIKNAKRGGYIPTIAKDVNKHKIQKALRLIEQWRQLANELKPQMQLDMAFTLEECAQDLDKILRQK' A
#
# COMPACT_ATOMS: atom_id res chain seq x y z
N MET A 1 17.03 -28.12 -1.25
CA MET A 1 16.24 -28.85 -2.25
C MET A 1 15.52 -27.84 -3.15
N ASN A 2 15.69 -27.94 -4.47
CA ASN A 2 15.31 -26.91 -5.43
C ASN A 2 13.77 -26.87 -5.63
N ASN A 3 13.09 -25.96 -4.92
CA ASN A 3 11.63 -25.85 -4.86
C ASN A 3 10.96 -25.72 -6.24
N ASN A 4 11.65 -25.16 -7.23
CA ASN A 4 11.12 -24.96 -8.59
C ASN A 4 10.91 -26.29 -9.32
N ALA A 5 11.83 -27.25 -9.18
CA ALA A 5 11.73 -28.57 -9.82
C ALA A 5 10.56 -29.38 -9.27
N ASN A 6 10.35 -29.34 -7.94
CA ASN A 6 9.23 -30.00 -7.27
C ASN A 6 7.87 -29.38 -7.65
N ASN A 7 7.81 -28.06 -7.84
CA ASN A 7 6.60 -27.37 -8.28
C ASN A 7 6.26 -27.71 -9.73
N TYR A 8 7.26 -27.78 -10.60
CA TYR A 8 7.08 -28.17 -12.01
C TYR A 8 6.54 -29.60 -12.13
N ALA A 9 7.13 -30.56 -11.41
CA ALA A 9 6.66 -31.95 -11.42
C ALA A 9 5.19 -32.10 -10.96
N LYS A 10 4.77 -31.32 -9.95
CA LYS A 10 3.38 -31.28 -9.48
C LYS A 10 2.43 -30.71 -10.53
N GLN A 11 2.83 -29.65 -11.25
CA GLN A 11 2.04 -29.06 -12.33
C GLN A 11 1.82 -30.06 -13.46
N ILE A 12 2.87 -30.76 -13.90
CA ILE A 12 2.78 -31.80 -14.94
C ILE A 12 1.86 -32.94 -14.49
N LYS A 13 1.96 -33.39 -13.23
CA LYS A 13 1.10 -34.45 -12.68
C LYS A 13 -0.38 -34.03 -12.64
N ASN A 14 -0.67 -32.78 -12.29
CA ASN A 14 -2.03 -32.25 -12.24
C ASN A 14 -2.62 -32.06 -13.64
N ALA A 15 -1.82 -31.58 -14.59
CA ALA A 15 -2.21 -31.46 -15.99
C ALA A 15 -2.54 -32.83 -16.61
N LYS A 16 -1.71 -33.84 -16.35
CA LYS A 16 -1.91 -35.23 -16.83
C LYS A 16 -3.17 -35.90 -16.25
N ARG A 17 -3.70 -35.42 -15.11
CA ARG A 17 -4.92 -35.94 -14.47
C ARG A 17 -6.20 -35.25 -14.95
N GLY A 18 -6.11 -34.39 -15.97
CA GLY A 18 -7.25 -33.59 -16.45
C GLY A 18 -7.57 -32.39 -15.55
N GLY A 19 -6.70 -32.08 -14.58
CA GLY A 19 -6.83 -30.90 -13.74
C GLY A 19 -6.45 -29.61 -14.49
N TYR A 20 -6.84 -28.47 -13.93
CA TYR A 20 -6.56 -27.15 -14.48
C TYR A 20 -5.06 -26.92 -14.75
N ILE A 21 -4.72 -26.61 -16.01
CA ILE A 21 -3.37 -26.23 -16.42
C ILE A 21 -3.21 -24.71 -16.21
N PRO A 22 -2.33 -24.25 -15.31
CA PRO A 22 -2.06 -22.83 -15.16
C PRO A 22 -1.48 -22.27 -16.48
N THR A 23 -2.07 -21.18 -16.95
CA THR A 23 -1.61 -20.48 -18.14
C THR A 23 -0.67 -19.34 -17.77
N ILE A 24 0.26 -19.02 -18.65
CA ILE A 24 1.17 -17.87 -18.49
C ILE A 24 0.37 -16.59 -18.16
N ALA A 25 -0.78 -16.40 -18.79
CA ALA A 25 -1.67 -15.27 -18.52
C ALA A 25 -2.19 -15.23 -17.07
N LYS A 26 -2.52 -16.38 -16.46
CA LYS A 26 -2.97 -16.44 -15.06
C LYS A 26 -1.84 -16.11 -14.09
N ASP A 27 -0.64 -16.61 -14.32
CA ASP A 27 0.51 -16.32 -13.46
C ASP A 27 0.94 -14.85 -13.56
N VAL A 28 0.96 -14.29 -14.77
CA VAL A 28 1.18 -12.85 -14.99
C VAL A 28 0.12 -12.02 -14.26
N ASN A 29 -1.16 -12.39 -14.34
CA ASN A 29 -2.23 -11.68 -13.65
C ASN A 29 -2.09 -11.78 -12.12
N LYS A 30 -1.74 -12.96 -11.59
CA LYS A 30 -1.46 -13.15 -10.17
C LYS A 30 -0.32 -12.22 -9.70
N HIS A 31 0.77 -12.15 -10.45
CA HIS A 31 1.89 -11.27 -10.11
C HIS A 31 1.53 -9.79 -10.18
N LYS A 32 0.71 -9.38 -11.16
CA LYS A 32 0.19 -8.00 -11.25
C LYS A 32 -0.67 -7.65 -10.02
N ILE A 33 -1.57 -8.54 -9.62
CA ILE A 33 -2.41 -8.36 -8.43
C ILE A 33 -1.54 -8.25 -7.17
N GLN A 34 -0.56 -9.13 -7.00
CA GLN A 34 0.37 -9.09 -5.86
C GLN A 34 1.16 -7.77 -5.80
N LYS A 35 1.65 -7.28 -6.95
CA LYS A 35 2.32 -5.97 -7.03
C LYS A 35 1.38 -4.83 -6.65
N ALA A 36 0.14 -4.84 -7.13
CA ALA A 36 -0.84 -3.82 -6.81
C ALA A 36 -1.17 -3.81 -5.30
N LEU A 37 -1.37 -4.97 -4.68
CA LEU A 37 -1.61 -5.08 -3.23
C LEU A 37 -0.43 -4.51 -2.42
N ARG A 38 0.80 -4.83 -2.82
CA ARG A 38 2.01 -4.29 -2.16
C ARG A 38 2.08 -2.76 -2.28
N LEU A 39 1.76 -2.20 -3.44
CA LEU A 39 1.72 -0.74 -3.63
C LEU A 39 0.65 -0.09 -2.74
N ILE A 40 -0.54 -0.71 -2.62
CA ILE A 40 -1.61 -0.23 -1.74
C ILE A 40 -1.13 -0.20 -0.28
N GLU A 41 -0.41 -1.22 0.19
CA GLU A 41 0.14 -1.24 1.55
C GLU A 41 1.18 -0.14 1.77
N GLN A 42 2.08 0.08 0.81
CA GLN A 42 3.07 1.15 0.87
C GLN A 42 2.41 2.54 0.93
N TRP A 43 1.36 2.77 0.13
CA TRP A 43 0.59 4.01 0.20
C TRP A 43 -0.13 4.19 1.54
N ARG A 44 -0.66 3.12 2.13
CA ARG A 44 -1.26 3.17 3.47
C ARG A 44 -0.23 3.52 4.55
N GLN A 45 0.99 2.99 4.46
CA GLN A 45 2.08 3.32 5.38
C GLN A 45 2.46 4.81 5.25
N LEU A 46 2.71 5.28 4.03
CA LEU A 46 3.05 6.68 3.76
C LEU A 46 1.96 7.63 4.28
N ALA A 47 0.68 7.32 4.04
CA ALA A 47 -0.42 8.14 4.54
C ALA A 47 -0.44 8.20 6.08
N ASN A 48 -0.09 7.10 6.77
CA ASN A 48 -0.02 7.09 8.23
C ASN A 48 1.19 7.87 8.77
N GLU A 49 2.30 7.90 8.05
CA GLU A 49 3.47 8.71 8.38
C GLU A 49 3.21 10.21 8.17
N LEU A 50 2.46 10.57 7.11
CA LEU A 50 2.12 11.96 6.80
C LEU A 50 1.07 12.55 7.75
N LYS A 51 0.16 11.74 8.28
CA LYS A 51 -0.95 12.19 9.16
C LYS A 51 -0.46 13.04 10.36
N PRO A 52 0.51 12.60 11.17
CA PRO A 52 1.03 13.40 12.27
C PRO A 52 1.61 14.74 11.81
N GLN A 53 2.36 14.75 10.70
CA GLN A 53 2.95 15.98 10.16
C GLN A 53 1.85 16.98 9.79
N MET A 54 0.82 16.54 9.06
CA MET A 54 -0.30 17.40 8.70
C MET A 54 -1.09 17.90 9.92
N GLN A 55 -1.20 17.09 10.98
CA GLN A 55 -1.81 17.52 12.24
C GLN A 55 -1.01 18.62 12.92
N LEU A 56 0.32 18.51 12.93
CA LEU A 56 1.22 19.53 13.47
C LEU A 56 1.13 20.83 12.65
N ASP A 57 1.21 20.74 11.33
CA ASP A 57 1.13 21.90 10.43
C ASP A 57 -0.19 22.67 10.64
N MET A 58 -1.30 21.94 10.79
CA MET A 58 -2.61 22.52 11.10
C MET A 58 -2.65 23.16 12.49
N ALA A 59 -2.08 22.51 13.50
CA ALA A 59 -2.01 23.06 14.85
C ALA A 59 -1.21 24.38 14.89
N PHE A 60 -0.07 24.45 14.21
CA PHE A 60 0.72 25.68 14.10
C PHE A 60 -0.06 26.79 13.41
N THR A 61 -0.72 26.48 12.29
CA THR A 61 -1.54 27.46 11.56
C THR A 61 -2.67 28.02 12.43
N LEU A 62 -3.34 27.16 13.21
CA LEU A 62 -4.41 27.58 14.13
C LEU A 62 -3.89 28.46 15.26
N GLU A 63 -2.71 28.13 15.82
CA GLU A 63 -2.07 28.93 16.86
C GLU A 63 -1.67 30.32 16.34
N GLU A 64 -1.09 30.42 15.14
CA GLU A 64 -0.78 31.71 14.50
C GLU A 64 -2.04 32.55 14.31
N CYS A 65 -3.12 31.95 13.81
CA CYS A 65 -4.41 32.62 13.65
C CYS A 65 -4.99 33.11 14.99
N ALA A 66 -4.89 32.30 16.04
CA ALA A 66 -5.34 32.67 17.38
C ALA A 66 -4.53 33.85 17.92
N GLN A 67 -3.19 33.83 17.77
CA GLN A 67 -2.32 34.92 18.19
C GLN A 67 -2.62 36.23 17.46
N ASP A 68 -2.89 36.17 16.16
CA ASP A 68 -3.23 37.36 15.37
C ASP A 68 -4.59 37.94 15.78
N LEU A 69 -5.58 37.09 16.05
CA LEU A 69 -6.85 37.52 16.62
C LEU A 69 -6.66 38.18 18.00
N ASP A 70 -5.84 37.60 18.87
CA ASP A 70 -5.58 38.13 20.21
C ASP A 70 -4.90 39.51 20.15
N LYS A 71 -3.97 39.70 19.21
CA LYS A 71 -3.36 41.02 18.95
C LYS A 71 -4.40 42.05 18.51
N ILE A 72 -5.27 41.71 17.55
CA ILE A 72 -6.32 42.60 17.05
C ILE A 72 -7.27 43.02 18.18
N LEU A 73 -7.67 42.06 19.02
CA LEU A 73 -8.61 42.33 20.11
C LEU A 73 -8.00 43.16 21.23
N ARG A 74 -6.69 43.02 21.51
CA ARG A 74 -5.97 43.79 22.55
C ARG A 74 -5.52 45.19 22.10
N GLN A 75 -5.57 45.48 20.80
CA GLN A 75 -5.25 46.80 20.25
C GLN A 75 -6.47 47.76 20.22
N LYS A 76 -7.66 47.27 20.57
CA LYS A 76 -8.86 48.08 20.83
C LYS A 76 -8.98 48.43 22.30
#